data_AF-A0A8T6FYH8-F1
#
_entry.id   AF-A0A8T6FYH8-F1
#
_cell.length_a   1.000
_cell.length_b   1.000
_cell.length_c   1.000
_cell.angle_alpha   90.00
_cell.angle_beta   90.00
_cell.angle_gamma   90.00
#
_symmetry.space_group_name_H-M   'P 1'
#
loop_
_entity.id
_entity.type
_entity.pdbx_description
1 polymer ?
#
loop_
_entity_poly.entity_id
_entity_poly.type
_entity_poly.pdbx_seq_one_letter_code
_entity_poly.pdbx_strand_id
1 'polypeptide(L)'
;MPDGENGRLRASGTYTPEVIAEIQEKAQLGRYLMRGYGTLRERNWATFDDLTFLPCTLTRIPLEGYREHCSTKTVIGRRYAENPIELDIPIMITGMSWGALSFNAKVALAQGAAAVGSSNTTGDGGMLQAEREHSKTLIYEVLPSRYGVSIHDARAADAIELTIGQGAKPGTGGLLLGSKVS
;
A
#
# COMPACT_ATOMS: atom_id res chain seq x y z
N MET A 1 -18.48 -26.17 1.24
CA MET A 1 -19.81 -25.94 0.63
C MET A 1 -19.66 -24.85 -0.41
N PRO A 2 -19.78 -25.15 -1.72
CA PRO A 2 -19.91 -24.12 -2.74
C PRO A 2 -21.40 -23.89 -3.00
N ASP A 3 -21.98 -22.91 -2.34
CA ASP A 3 -23.27 -22.35 -2.76
C ASP A 3 -22.97 -21.20 -3.73
N GLY A 4 -23.27 -21.39 -5.01
CA GLY A 4 -23.10 -20.36 -6.03
C GLY A 4 -23.40 -20.85 -7.43
N GLU A 5 -24.66 -20.68 -7.84
CA GLU A 5 -25.16 -20.88 -9.20
C GLU A 5 -24.26 -20.19 -10.25
N ASN A 6 -23.96 -20.94 -11.34
CA ASN A 6 -23.15 -20.56 -12.50
C ASN A 6 -21.72 -20.11 -12.19
N GLY A 7 -20.73 -20.80 -12.78
CA GLY A 7 -19.29 -20.51 -12.69
C GLY A 7 -18.83 -19.15 -13.29
N ARG A 8 -19.68 -18.12 -13.25
CA ARG A 8 -19.31 -16.73 -13.48
C ARG A 8 -18.65 -16.18 -12.22
N LEU A 9 -17.40 -15.75 -12.37
CA LEU A 9 -16.69 -14.98 -11.35
C LEU A 9 -17.53 -13.75 -10.98
N ARG A 10 -17.76 -13.55 -9.68
CA ARG A 10 -18.42 -12.33 -9.19
C ARG A 10 -17.48 -11.15 -9.40
N ALA A 11 -17.95 -10.11 -10.09
CA ALA A 11 -17.20 -8.87 -10.24
C ALA A 11 -17.08 -8.14 -8.89
N SER A 12 -15.94 -7.48 -8.67
CA SER A 12 -15.77 -6.60 -7.51
C SER A 12 -16.65 -5.36 -7.67
N GLY A 13 -17.41 -4.99 -6.64
CA GLY A 13 -18.16 -3.75 -6.62
C GLY A 13 -17.28 -2.48 -6.54
N THR A 14 -16.01 -2.62 -6.15
CA THR A 14 -15.06 -1.49 -6.03
C THR A 14 -14.06 -1.45 -7.17
N TYR A 15 -13.54 -2.62 -7.56
CA TYR A 15 -12.56 -2.78 -8.65
C TYR A 15 -13.24 -3.44 -9.85
N THR A 16 -14.14 -2.69 -10.51
CA THR A 16 -14.77 -3.15 -11.74
C THR A 16 -13.74 -3.28 -12.88
N PRO A 17 -14.03 -4.03 -13.95
CA PRO A 17 -13.12 -4.15 -15.09
C PRO A 17 -12.67 -2.80 -15.67
N GLU A 18 -13.57 -1.82 -15.71
CA GLU A 18 -13.30 -0.47 -16.21
C GLU A 18 -12.30 0.26 -15.29
N VAL A 19 -12.49 0.15 -13.97
CA VAL A 19 -11.56 0.72 -12.97
C VAL A 19 -10.19 0.09 -13.09
N ILE A 20 -10.11 -1.24 -13.26
CA ILE A 20 -8.84 -1.96 -13.40
C ILE A 20 -8.13 -1.53 -14.68
N ALA A 21 -8.86 -1.43 -15.80
CA ALA A 21 -8.31 -0.96 -17.07
C ALA A 21 -7.75 0.47 -16.95
N GLU A 22 -8.48 1.37 -16.28
CA GLU A 22 -8.02 2.73 -16.04
C GLU A 22 -6.76 2.78 -15.16
N ILE A 23 -6.65 1.93 -14.13
CA ILE A 23 -5.44 1.82 -13.29
C ILE A 23 -4.25 1.36 -14.14
N GLN A 24 -4.44 0.36 -15.00
CA GLN A 24 -3.39 -0.17 -15.87
C GLN A 24 -2.94 0.86 -16.91
N GLU A 25 -3.87 1.59 -17.52
CA GLU A 25 -3.56 2.66 -18.47
C GLU A 25 -2.76 3.78 -17.80
N LYS A 26 -3.17 4.22 -16.59
CA LYS A 26 -2.41 5.21 -15.80
C LYS A 26 -1.00 4.73 -15.49
N ALA A 27 -0.84 3.47 -15.10
CA ALA A 27 0.46 2.88 -14.80
C ALA A 27 1.38 2.82 -16.04
N GLN A 28 0.82 2.59 -17.23
CA GLN A 28 1.60 2.55 -18.47
C GLN A 28 1.93 3.94 -19.02
N LEU A 29 0.98 4.86 -18.99
CA LEU A 29 1.13 6.20 -19.60
C LEU A 29 1.79 7.22 -18.66
N GLY A 30 1.73 7.00 -17.34
CA GLY A 30 2.17 7.97 -16.34
C GLY A 30 1.31 9.25 -16.32
N ARG A 31 0.09 9.19 -16.86
CA ARG A 31 -0.85 10.32 -16.95
C ARG A 31 -2.20 9.89 -16.39
N TYR A 32 -2.91 10.82 -15.77
CA TYR A 32 -4.28 10.61 -15.34
C TYR A 32 -5.25 11.30 -16.29
N LEU A 33 -6.44 10.71 -16.45
CA LEU A 33 -7.54 11.37 -17.13
C LEU A 33 -8.01 12.55 -16.28
N MET A 34 -7.87 13.76 -16.80
CA MET A 34 -8.46 14.96 -16.21
C MET A 34 -9.99 14.83 -16.29
N ARG A 35 -10.64 14.62 -15.16
CA ARG A 35 -12.10 14.65 -15.01
C ARG A 35 -12.42 15.68 -13.93
N GLY A 36 -13.57 16.35 -14.05
CA GLY A 36 -14.09 17.18 -12.95
C GLY A 36 -14.23 16.34 -11.67
N TYR A 37 -14.28 16.97 -10.49
CA TYR A 37 -14.43 16.37 -9.16
C TYR A 37 -15.71 15.53 -9.02
N GLY A 38 -15.84 14.48 -9.81
CA GLY A 38 -16.99 13.62 -9.87
C GLY A 38 -16.80 12.48 -8.90
N THR A 39 -17.68 12.42 -7.91
CA THR A 39 -18.03 11.25 -7.09
C THR A 39 -18.61 10.10 -7.93
N LEU A 40 -18.36 10.06 -9.23
CA LEU A 40 -19.01 9.22 -10.26
C LEU A 40 -18.65 7.74 -10.21
N ARG A 41 -18.13 7.25 -9.10
CA ARG A 41 -18.06 5.81 -8.91
C ARG A 41 -19.43 5.42 -8.38
N GLU A 42 -20.20 4.64 -9.16
CA GLU A 42 -21.40 3.99 -8.64
C GLU A 42 -20.98 3.09 -7.48
N ARG A 43 -21.15 3.58 -6.26
CA ARG A 43 -20.84 2.85 -5.02
C ARG A 43 -22.12 2.65 -4.24
N ASN A 44 -22.24 1.48 -3.63
CA ASN A 44 -23.42 1.13 -2.83
C ASN A 44 -23.30 1.57 -1.36
N TRP A 45 -22.23 2.26 -0.95
CA TRP A 45 -21.93 2.58 0.44
C TRP A 45 -21.04 3.83 0.57
N ALA A 46 -21.18 4.54 1.70
CA ALA A 46 -20.45 5.78 1.99
C ALA A 46 -18.97 5.52 2.33
N THR A 47 -18.09 6.35 1.78
CA THR A 47 -16.62 6.31 1.89
C THR A 47 -16.06 7.66 2.32
N PHE A 48 -14.78 7.71 2.68
CA PHE A 48 -14.10 8.99 2.90
C PHE A 48 -14.08 9.90 1.66
N ASP A 49 -14.26 9.34 0.45
CA ASP A 49 -14.36 10.13 -0.79
C ASP A 49 -15.66 10.96 -0.87
N ASP A 50 -16.66 10.66 -0.03
CA ASP A 50 -17.90 11.45 0.06
C ASP A 50 -17.73 12.69 0.96
N LEU A 51 -16.59 12.80 1.66
CA LEU A 51 -16.26 13.98 2.46
C LEU A 51 -15.67 15.06 1.56
N THR A 52 -16.30 16.23 1.53
CA THR A 52 -15.77 17.42 0.88
C THR A 52 -15.15 18.35 1.92
N PHE A 53 -13.84 18.56 1.84
CA PHE A 53 -13.16 19.57 2.64
C PHE A 53 -13.14 20.88 1.86
N LEU A 54 -13.77 21.92 2.41
CA LEU A 54 -13.61 23.28 1.89
C LEU A 54 -12.22 23.76 2.31
N PRO A 55 -11.28 23.99 1.35
CA PRO A 55 -9.96 24.48 1.71
C PRO A 55 -10.06 25.88 2.31
N CYS A 56 -8.94 26.43 2.80
CA CYS A 56 -8.84 27.81 3.27
C CYS A 56 -9.21 28.78 2.13
N THR A 57 -10.49 29.00 1.87
CA THR A 57 -11.02 30.00 0.93
C THR A 57 -11.57 31.20 1.68
N LEU A 58 -11.83 31.04 2.99
CA LEU A 58 -12.36 32.08 3.86
C LEU A 58 -11.27 32.83 4.65
N THR A 59 -10.15 32.18 4.97
CA THR A 59 -9.13 32.74 5.88
C THR A 59 -7.78 33.00 5.24
N ARG A 60 -7.43 32.31 4.14
CA ARG A 60 -6.17 32.47 3.39
C ARG A 60 -6.43 32.22 1.90
N ILE A 61 -5.45 32.49 1.05
CA ILE A 61 -5.49 32.09 -0.36
C ILE A 61 -4.84 30.70 -0.47
N PRO A 62 -5.39 29.74 -1.25
CA PRO A 62 -4.73 28.47 -1.52
C PRO A 62 -3.32 28.66 -2.08
N LEU A 63 -2.41 27.74 -1.74
CA LEU A 63 -1.05 27.78 -2.26
C LEU A 63 -1.07 27.73 -3.78
N GLU A 64 -0.43 28.72 -4.41
CA GLU A 64 -0.28 28.75 -5.85
C GLU A 64 0.95 27.93 -6.24
N GLY A 65 0.75 26.81 -6.94
CA GLY A 65 1.79 25.81 -7.18
C GLY A 65 3.03 26.28 -7.95
N TYR A 66 2.97 27.44 -8.61
CA TYR A 66 4.14 28.07 -9.25
C TYR A 66 4.91 29.03 -8.32
N ARG A 67 4.29 29.48 -7.23
CA ARG A 67 4.89 30.42 -6.27
C ARG A 67 5.42 29.72 -5.03
N GLU A 68 4.72 28.68 -4.57
CA GLU A 68 4.99 28.02 -3.31
C GLU A 68 4.95 26.50 -3.48
N HIS A 69 5.96 25.83 -2.92
CA HIS A 69 6.04 24.37 -2.94
C HIS A 69 5.21 23.78 -1.79
N CYS A 70 4.24 22.92 -2.12
CA CYS A 70 3.55 22.09 -1.14
C CYS A 70 4.40 20.85 -0.84
N SER A 71 4.94 20.76 0.37
CA SER A 71 5.71 19.59 0.81
C SER A 71 4.77 18.46 1.25
N THR A 72 4.89 17.31 0.61
CA THR A 72 4.23 16.04 1.00
C THR A 72 5.08 15.19 1.95
N LYS A 73 6.27 15.68 2.32
CA LYS A 73 7.20 14.96 3.20
C LYS A 73 6.52 14.57 4.50
N THR A 74 6.61 13.29 4.82
CA THR A 74 5.98 12.68 6.00
C THR A 74 7.06 12.05 6.87
N VAL A 75 7.01 12.34 8.18
CA VAL A 75 7.99 11.81 9.15
C VAL A 75 7.28 10.93 10.16
N ILE A 76 7.57 9.63 10.14
CA ILE A 76 7.02 8.65 11.07
C ILE A 76 7.96 8.54 12.28
N GLY A 77 7.39 8.62 13.48
CA GLY A 77 8.16 8.55 14.73
C GLY A 77 8.78 9.88 15.19
N ARG A 78 8.46 11.01 14.55
CA ARG A 78 9.04 12.35 14.79
C ARG A 78 9.22 12.75 16.27
N ARG A 79 8.34 12.29 17.16
CA ARG A 79 8.31 12.73 18.56
C ARG A 79 9.22 11.91 19.48
N TYR A 80 9.39 10.62 19.23
CA TYR A 80 10.01 9.69 20.19
C TYR A 80 11.03 8.72 19.58
N ALA A 81 11.07 8.57 18.25
CA ALA A 81 12.05 7.70 17.61
C ALA A 81 13.40 8.41 17.53
N GLU A 82 14.47 7.74 17.96
CA GLU A 82 15.84 8.22 17.77
C GLU A 82 16.20 8.33 16.29
N ASN A 83 15.73 7.36 15.49
CA ASN A 83 15.86 7.31 14.04
C ASN A 83 14.46 7.30 13.40
N PRO A 84 13.85 8.47 13.17
CA PRO A 84 12.55 8.56 12.51
C PRO A 84 12.65 8.22 11.02
N ILE A 85 11.58 7.69 10.46
CA ILE A 85 11.49 7.40 9.03
C ILE A 85 10.99 8.64 8.30
N GLU A 86 11.73 9.06 7.28
CA GLU A 86 11.35 10.16 6.42
C GLU A 86 10.92 9.64 5.05
N LEU A 87 9.69 9.94 4.66
CA LEU A 87 9.11 9.62 3.37
C LEU A 87 8.86 10.91 2.59
N ASP A 88 9.06 10.87 1.27
CA ASP A 88 8.83 12.01 0.39
C ASP A 88 7.33 12.26 0.15
N ILE A 89 6.49 11.23 0.33
CA ILE A 89 5.03 11.26 0.18
C ILE A 89 4.30 10.57 1.35
N PRO A 90 3.04 10.93 1.66
CA PRO A 90 2.24 10.33 2.74
C PRO A 90 1.59 9.00 2.32
N ILE A 91 2.27 8.21 1.50
CA ILE A 91 1.78 6.94 0.98
C ILE A 91 2.84 5.88 1.27
N MET A 92 2.42 4.68 1.65
CA MET A 92 3.28 3.52 1.88
C MET A 92 2.65 2.30 1.22
N ILE A 93 3.49 1.35 0.77
CA ILE A 93 3.03 0.05 0.28
C ILE A 93 2.94 -0.90 1.49
N THR A 94 1.74 -1.40 1.77
CA THR A 94 1.47 -2.27 2.93
C THR A 94 2.11 -3.65 2.78
N GLY A 95 2.16 -4.38 3.89
CA GLY A 95 2.67 -5.74 3.94
C GLY A 95 1.87 -6.71 3.10
N MET A 96 2.54 -7.34 2.13
CA MET A 96 2.01 -8.47 1.36
C MET A 96 3.13 -9.50 1.23
N SER A 97 2.87 -10.73 1.67
CA SER A 97 3.92 -11.74 1.83
C SER A 97 4.51 -12.26 0.54
N TRP A 98 5.78 -12.63 0.66
CA TRP A 98 6.38 -13.62 -0.22
C TRP A 98 5.61 -14.95 -0.10
N GLY A 99 5.22 -15.52 -1.23
CA GLY A 99 4.31 -16.67 -1.31
C GLY A 99 2.87 -16.26 -1.65
N ALA A 100 2.35 -15.18 -1.06
CA ALA A 100 1.11 -14.56 -1.54
C ALA A 100 1.36 -13.87 -2.88
N LEU A 101 2.42 -13.07 -2.96
CA LEU A 101 2.91 -12.42 -4.17
C LEU A 101 4.05 -13.20 -4.83
N SER A 102 4.25 -12.96 -6.13
CA SER A 102 5.38 -13.46 -6.90
C SER A 102 6.65 -12.65 -6.64
N PHE A 103 7.82 -13.20 -7.01
CA PHE A 103 9.12 -12.57 -6.81
C PHE A 103 9.16 -11.23 -7.55
N ASN A 104 8.72 -11.26 -8.82
CA ASN A 104 8.65 -10.07 -9.67
C ASN A 104 7.73 -9.00 -9.08
N ALA A 105 6.61 -9.39 -8.47
CA ALA A 105 5.70 -8.43 -7.83
C ALA A 105 6.36 -7.76 -6.62
N LYS A 106 7.06 -8.52 -5.76
CA LYS A 106 7.78 -7.96 -4.60
C LYS A 106 8.87 -6.98 -5.02
N VAL A 107 9.68 -7.35 -6.03
CA VAL A 107 10.74 -6.48 -6.56
C VAL A 107 10.15 -5.23 -7.20
N ALA A 108 9.07 -5.35 -7.98
CA ALA A 108 8.42 -4.20 -8.61
C ALA A 108 7.85 -3.21 -7.58
N LEU A 109 7.27 -3.70 -6.48
CA LEU A 109 6.79 -2.86 -5.38
C LEU A 109 7.95 -2.14 -4.67
N ALA A 110 9.06 -2.85 -4.41
CA ALA A 110 10.26 -2.27 -3.81
C ALA A 110 10.83 -1.13 -4.67
N GLN A 111 11.03 -1.38 -5.96
CA GLN A 111 11.52 -0.38 -6.91
C GLN A 111 10.56 0.81 -7.03
N GLY A 112 9.25 0.55 -7.11
CA GLY A 112 8.22 1.59 -7.18
C GLY A 112 8.21 2.49 -5.95
N ALA A 113 8.25 1.90 -4.74
CA ALA A 113 8.33 2.65 -3.49
C ALA A 113 9.61 3.49 -3.42
N ALA A 114 10.76 2.90 -3.77
CA ALA A 114 12.04 3.62 -3.77
C ALA A 114 12.05 4.80 -4.74
N ALA A 115 11.49 4.63 -5.94
CA ALA A 115 11.44 5.67 -6.98
C ALA A 115 10.63 6.91 -6.58
N VAL A 116 9.58 6.73 -5.76
CA VAL A 116 8.73 7.84 -5.27
C VAL A 116 9.08 8.28 -3.85
N GLY A 117 10.16 7.74 -3.27
CA GLY A 117 10.59 8.08 -1.92
C GLY A 117 9.65 7.61 -0.81
N SER A 118 8.95 6.51 -1.06
CA SER A 118 8.03 5.84 -0.13
C SER A 118 8.68 4.59 0.48
N SER A 119 7.97 3.92 1.37
CA SER A 119 8.35 2.64 1.95
C SER A 119 7.53 1.47 1.39
N ASN A 120 8.11 0.28 1.47
CA ASN A 120 7.41 -0.99 1.31
C ASN A 120 7.55 -1.85 2.57
N THR A 121 6.66 -2.82 2.72
CA THR A 121 6.63 -3.74 3.87
C THR A 121 6.70 -5.20 3.41
N THR A 122 7.46 -6.04 4.13
CA THR A 122 7.75 -7.43 3.72
C THR A 122 6.55 -8.36 3.68
N GLY A 123 5.51 -8.12 4.50
CA GLY A 123 4.46 -9.12 4.68
C GLY A 123 4.85 -10.23 5.66
N ASP A 124 3.93 -11.18 5.87
CA ASP A 124 4.09 -12.32 6.77
C ASP A 124 4.97 -13.47 6.28
N GLY A 125 5.63 -13.31 5.12
CA GLY A 125 6.40 -14.36 4.45
C GLY A 125 7.91 -14.31 4.68
N GLY A 126 8.39 -13.38 5.50
CA GLY A 126 9.82 -13.08 5.65
C GLY A 126 10.33 -12.08 4.60
N MET A 127 11.64 -11.79 4.63
CA MET A 127 12.28 -10.83 3.74
C MET A 127 12.93 -11.54 2.56
N LEU A 128 12.62 -11.09 1.35
CA LEU A 128 13.34 -11.50 0.15
C LEU A 128 14.59 -10.61 0.01
N GLN A 129 15.76 -11.19 -0.25
CA GLN A 129 17.00 -10.41 -0.43
C GLN A 129 16.84 -9.34 -1.53
N ALA A 130 16.28 -9.72 -2.68
CA ALA A 130 16.02 -8.79 -3.77
C ALA A 130 15.04 -7.67 -3.38
N GLU A 131 14.11 -7.91 -2.46
CA GLU A 131 13.24 -6.84 -1.95
C GLU A 131 14.05 -5.81 -1.15
N ARG A 132 14.92 -6.24 -0.23
CA ARG A 132 15.80 -5.33 0.53
C ARG A 132 16.74 -4.53 -0.37
N GLU A 133 17.34 -5.18 -1.37
CA GLU A 133 18.29 -4.55 -2.30
C GLU A 133 17.64 -3.43 -3.12
N HIS A 134 16.35 -3.54 -3.45
CA HIS A 134 15.64 -2.56 -4.25
C HIS A 134 14.84 -1.53 -3.44
N SER A 135 14.81 -1.65 -2.11
CA SER A 135 14.02 -0.78 -1.24
C SER A 135 14.87 0.34 -0.63
N LYS A 136 14.42 1.59 -0.77
CA LYS A 136 15.00 2.74 -0.05
C LYS A 136 14.67 2.66 1.45
N THR A 137 13.41 2.38 1.77
CA THR A 137 12.92 2.19 3.14
C THR A 137 12.07 0.92 3.18
N LEU A 138 12.56 -0.10 3.87
CA LEU A 138 11.89 -1.39 4.03
C LEU A 138 11.45 -1.60 5.47
N ILE A 139 10.15 -1.85 5.65
CA ILE A 139 9.54 -2.19 6.93
C ILE A 139 9.41 -3.70 7.02
N TYR A 140 9.89 -4.29 8.11
CA TYR A 140 9.79 -5.73 8.36
C TYR A 140 8.57 -6.06 9.20
N GLU A 141 7.70 -6.90 8.67
CA GLU A 141 6.46 -7.27 9.35
C GLU A 141 6.65 -8.48 10.26
N VAL A 142 6.15 -8.37 11.50
CA VAL A 142 6.17 -9.46 12.49
C VAL A 142 4.75 -9.74 12.94
N LEU A 143 4.27 -10.92 12.58
CA LEU A 143 2.95 -11.43 12.98
C LEU A 143 3.07 -12.30 14.24
N PRO A 144 1.96 -12.55 14.96
CA PRO A 144 1.95 -13.44 16.12
C PRO A 144 2.41 -14.87 15.80
N SER A 145 2.19 -15.34 14.57
CA SER A 145 2.61 -16.66 14.10
C SER A 145 4.10 -16.77 13.82
N ARG A 146 4.80 -15.64 13.61
CA ARG A 146 6.25 -15.56 13.35
C ARG A 146 6.74 -16.39 12.15
N TYR A 147 5.90 -16.52 11.11
CA TYR A 147 6.33 -17.15 9.86
C TYR A 147 7.46 -16.36 9.21
N GLY A 148 8.50 -17.07 8.75
CA GLY A 148 9.63 -16.45 8.05
C GLY A 148 10.41 -15.43 8.89
N VAL A 149 10.24 -15.40 10.22
CA VAL A 149 10.90 -14.41 11.07
C VAL A 149 12.39 -14.72 11.20
N SER A 150 13.22 -13.77 10.78
CA SER A 150 14.67 -13.78 10.85
C SER A 150 15.15 -12.54 11.59
N ILE A 151 15.97 -12.73 12.63
CA ILE A 151 16.58 -11.63 13.38
C ILE A 151 17.57 -10.86 12.49
N HIS A 152 18.25 -11.56 11.57
CA HIS A 152 19.17 -10.94 10.63
C HIS A 152 18.43 -9.99 9.69
N ASP A 153 17.28 -10.41 9.19
CA ASP A 153 16.45 -9.61 8.28
C ASP A 153 15.80 -8.44 9.03
N ALA A 154 15.31 -8.68 10.24
CA ALA A 154 14.77 -7.63 11.11
C ALA A 154 15.80 -6.53 11.42
N ARG A 155 17.08 -6.90 11.57
CA ARG A 155 18.18 -5.93 11.74
C ARG A 155 18.56 -5.21 10.45
N ALA A 156 18.29 -5.80 9.30
CA ALA A 156 18.53 -5.21 7.99
C ALA A 156 17.39 -4.27 7.54
N ALA A 157 16.27 -4.26 8.25
CA ALA A 157 15.12 -3.40 7.97
C ALA A 157 15.27 -2.01 8.60
N ASP A 158 14.53 -1.04 8.06
CA ASP A 158 14.50 0.35 8.55
C ASP A 158 13.47 0.54 9.67
N ALA A 159 12.47 -0.35 9.75
CA ALA A 159 11.47 -0.40 10.80
C ALA A 159 10.92 -1.80 11.00
N ILE A 160 10.24 -1.99 12.13
CA ILE A 160 9.45 -3.19 12.41
C ILE A 160 7.97 -2.81 12.50
N GLU A 161 7.12 -3.53 11.77
CA GLU A 161 5.67 -3.48 11.87
C GLU A 161 5.16 -4.66 12.70
N LEU A 162 4.53 -4.38 13.84
CA LEU A 162 3.92 -5.40 14.69
C LEU A 162 2.45 -5.54 14.32
N THR A 163 2.13 -6.58 13.55
CA THR A 163 0.77 -6.79 13.04
C THR A 163 -0.08 -7.52 14.07
N ILE A 164 -1.10 -6.85 14.60
CA ILE A 164 -2.05 -7.44 15.55
C ILE A 164 -3.25 -8.06 14.83
N GLY A 165 -3.59 -7.55 13.64
CA GLY A 165 -4.69 -8.06 12.83
C GLY A 165 -4.74 -7.39 11.47
N GLN A 166 -5.52 -7.98 10.56
CA GLN A 166 -5.71 -7.49 9.20
C GLN A 166 -7.20 -7.27 8.93
N GLY A 167 -7.54 -6.19 8.20
CA GLY A 167 -8.94 -5.86 7.92
C GLY A 167 -9.69 -6.93 7.11
N ALA A 168 -8.97 -7.72 6.31
CA ALA A 168 -9.57 -8.82 5.55
C ALA A 168 -10.09 -9.95 6.45
N LYS A 169 -9.45 -10.17 7.61
CA LYS A 169 -9.71 -11.30 8.50
C LYS A 169 -9.42 -10.91 9.96
N PRO A 170 -10.23 -10.03 10.56
CA PRO A 170 -10.01 -9.60 11.94
C PRO A 170 -10.08 -10.83 12.87
N GLY A 171 -9.01 -11.11 13.60
CA GLY A 171 -8.93 -12.22 14.56
C GLY A 171 -8.35 -13.54 14.01
N THR A 172 -7.95 -13.61 12.74
CA THR A 172 -7.19 -14.77 12.23
C THR A 172 -5.86 -14.34 11.60
N GLY A 173 -4.91 -15.27 11.57
CA GLY A 173 -3.57 -15.03 11.01
C GLY A 173 -3.52 -15.09 9.48
N GLY A 174 -2.31 -14.97 8.94
CA GLY A 174 -2.02 -15.25 7.54
C GLY A 174 -2.44 -16.67 7.14
N LEU A 175 -2.86 -16.83 5.89
CA LEU A 175 -3.19 -18.12 5.30
C LEU A 175 -2.49 -18.21 3.96
N LEU A 176 -1.62 -19.20 3.80
CA LEU A 176 -1.00 -19.55 2.53
C LEU A 176 -1.41 -20.97 2.14
N LEU A 177 -1.78 -21.17 0.88
CA LEU A 177 -2.11 -22.49 0.36
C LEU A 177 -0.84 -23.34 0.26
N GLY A 178 -0.94 -24.63 0.62
CA GLY A 178 0.20 -25.55 0.54
C GLY A 178 0.80 -25.65 -0.87
N SER A 179 -0.03 -25.49 -1.92
CA SER A 179 0.43 -25.46 -3.32
C SER A 179 1.27 -24.22 -3.68
N LYS A 180 1.30 -23.20 -2.82
CA LYS A 180 2.13 -21.99 -2.97
C LYS A 180 3.34 -21.98 -2.04
N VAL A 181 3.57 -23.07 -1.31
CA VAL A 181 4.80 -23.28 -0.54
C VAL A 181 5.79 -23.96 -1.48
N SER A 182 6.81 -23.22 -1.90
CA SER A 182 7.85 -23.64 -2.85
C SER A 182 9.23 -23.47 -2.24
#